data_AF-A0ABD3Y9N8-F1
#
_entry.id   AF-A0ABD3Y9N8-F1
#
_cell.length_a   1.000
_cell.length_b   1.000
_cell.length_c   1.000
_cell.angle_alpha   90.00
_cell.angle_beta   90.00
_cell.angle_gamma   90.00
#
_symmetry.space_group_name_H-M   'P 1'
#
loop_
_entity.id
_entity.type
_entity.pdbx_description
1 polymer ?
#
loop_
_entity_poly.entity_id
_entity_poly.type
_entity_poly.pdbx_seq_one_letter_code
_entity_poly.pdbx_strand_id
1 'polypeptide(L)'
;MKYFIYVIHVIITIVIIALSVVVSEELDKSEYNTLYNSLISISAIIFGVLGAWIALLKSDAEVRILDIRNTREKRQVRVDQIKSLVNPMMIACLMICICIIYNVFSSIVPKFSFYLEYSYLFKFLALSLFGILSYLQVASLLRIIITGVDSVIGLQQLADEVSSNAQR
;
A
#
# COMPACT_ATOMS: atom_id res chain seq x y z
N MET A 1 -15.27 8.02 14.92
CA MET A 1 -14.60 6.86 14.28
C MET A 1 -13.24 7.21 13.66
N LYS A 2 -13.10 8.27 12.85
CA LYS A 2 -11.81 8.67 12.23
C LYS A 2 -10.66 8.88 13.23
N TYR A 3 -10.93 9.52 14.38
CA TYR A 3 -9.95 9.70 15.46
C TYR A 3 -9.45 8.38 16.05
N PHE A 4 -10.34 7.40 16.25
CA PHE A 4 -9.98 6.09 16.78
C PHE A 4 -9.04 5.34 15.84
N ILE A 5 -9.32 5.37 14.53
CA ILE A 5 -8.46 4.78 13.50
C ILE A 5 -7.09 5.47 13.48
N TYR A 6 -7.05 6.80 13.59
CA TYR A 6 -5.79 7.55 13.65
C TYR A 6 -4.95 7.16 14.87
N VAL A 7 -5.56 7.05 16.04
CA VAL A 7 -4.88 6.61 17.28
C VAL A 7 -4.30 5.21 17.11
N ILE A 8 -5.03 4.27 16.49
CA ILE A 8 -4.50 2.93 16.19
C ILE A 8 -3.28 2.99 15.28
N HIS A 9 -3.33 3.79 14.20
CA HIS A 9 -2.18 3.95 13.30
C HIS A 9 -0.94 4.50 14.03
N VAL A 10 -1.14 5.46 14.94
CA VAL A 10 -0.05 6.04 15.74
C VAL A 10 0.52 5.01 16.71
N ILE A 11 -0.33 4.27 17.42
CA ILE A 11 0.11 3.22 18.36
C ILE A 11 0.94 2.16 17.64
N ILE A 12 0.45 1.65 16.49
CA ILE A 12 1.18 0.64 15.72
C ILE A 12 2.52 1.20 15.22
N THR A 13 2.55 2.45 14.78
CA THR A 13 3.81 3.11 14.36
C THR A 13 4.81 3.18 15.51
N ILE A 14 4.36 3.55 16.72
CA ILE A 14 5.21 3.58 17.92
C ILE A 14 5.73 2.19 18.26
N VAL A 15 4.88 1.16 18.18
CA VAL A 15 5.26 -0.24 18.42
C VAL A 15 6.32 -0.70 17.42
N ILE A 16 6.17 -0.37 16.13
CA ILE A 16 7.16 -0.70 15.09
C ILE A 16 8.50 -0.05 15.40
N ILE A 17 8.50 1.24 15.79
CA ILE A 17 9.74 1.94 16.16
C ILE A 17 10.37 1.30 17.40
N ALA A 18 9.59 1.01 18.44
CA ALA A 18 10.07 0.39 19.66
C ALA A 18 10.67 -1.01 19.40
N LEU A 19 10.00 -1.84 18.60
CA LEU A 19 10.53 -3.13 18.16
C LEU A 19 11.79 -2.98 17.33
N SER A 20 11.87 -1.95 16.48
CA SER A 20 13.05 -1.69 15.67
C SER A 20 14.28 -1.36 16.51
N VAL A 21 14.12 -0.68 17.66
CA VAL A 21 15.22 -0.43 18.60
C VAL A 21 15.78 -1.76 19.09
N VAL A 22 14.93 -2.62 19.64
CA VAL A 22 15.34 -3.91 20.25
C VAL A 22 15.95 -4.85 19.22
N VAL A 23 15.33 -4.99 18.05
CA VAL A 23 15.70 -6.00 17.06
C VAL A 23 16.89 -5.56 16.19
N SER A 24 17.18 -4.25 16.10
CA SER A 24 18.27 -3.75 15.23
C SER A 24 19.68 -4.14 15.66
N GLU A 25 19.89 -4.46 16.94
CA GLU A 25 21.17 -4.97 17.45
C GLU A 25 21.39 -6.45 17.12
N GLU A 26 20.31 -7.25 17.17
CA GLU A 26 20.37 -8.70 17.02
C GLU A 26 20.39 -9.15 15.56
N LEU A 27 19.85 -8.35 14.63
CA LEU A 27 19.74 -8.72 13.22
C LEU A 27 21.09 -8.71 12.50
N ASP A 28 21.39 -9.85 11.89
CA ASP A 28 22.52 -10.01 10.98
C ASP A 28 22.25 -9.45 9.59
N LYS A 29 23.32 -9.15 8.85
CA LYS A 29 23.22 -8.58 7.48
C LYS A 29 22.43 -9.49 6.52
N SER A 30 22.53 -10.81 6.69
CA SER A 30 21.78 -11.80 5.89
C SER A 30 20.27 -11.71 6.12
N GLU A 31 19.86 -11.47 7.35
CA GLU A 31 18.45 -11.34 7.73
C GLU A 31 17.87 -10.02 7.21
N TYR A 32 18.62 -8.92 7.32
CA TYR A 32 18.27 -7.64 6.68
C TYR A 32 18.07 -7.79 5.17
N ASN A 33 18.97 -8.49 4.48
CA ASN A 33 18.85 -8.74 3.06
C ASN A 33 17.62 -9.59 2.72
N THR A 34 17.31 -10.60 3.54
CA THR A 34 16.12 -11.45 3.37
C THR A 34 14.83 -10.63 3.54
N LEU A 35 14.76 -9.82 4.60
CA LEU A 35 13.63 -8.93 4.85
C LEU A 35 13.43 -7.94 3.70
N TYR A 36 14.51 -7.26 3.31
CA TYR A 36 14.55 -6.35 2.18
C TYR A 36 14.06 -6.99 0.88
N ASN A 37 14.59 -8.17 0.53
CA ASN A 37 14.23 -8.90 -0.70
C ASN A 37 12.76 -9.32 -0.70
N SER A 38 12.22 -9.69 0.46
CA SER A 38 10.80 -10.01 0.61
C SER A 38 9.94 -8.77 0.40
N LEU A 39 10.32 -7.65 1.00
CA LEU A 39 9.62 -6.37 0.90
C LEU A 39 9.56 -5.86 -0.55
N ILE A 40 10.69 -5.85 -1.27
CA ILE A 40 10.72 -5.41 -2.66
C ILE A 40 9.89 -6.34 -3.55
N SER A 41 9.94 -7.66 -3.33
CA SER A 41 9.18 -8.65 -4.11
C SER A 41 7.67 -8.46 -3.93
N ILE A 42 7.21 -8.36 -2.68
CA ILE A 42 5.80 -8.11 -2.35
C ILE A 42 5.34 -6.77 -2.93
N SER A 43 6.16 -5.72 -2.83
CA SER A 43 5.85 -4.41 -3.38
C SER A 43 5.77 -4.40 -4.91
N ALA A 44 6.66 -5.13 -5.59
CA ALA A 44 6.61 -5.28 -7.04
C ALA A 44 5.34 -5.99 -7.49
N ILE A 45 4.92 -7.04 -6.78
CA ILE A 45 3.65 -7.75 -7.06
C ILE A 45 2.48 -6.79 -6.90
N ILE A 46 2.40 -6.07 -5.79
CA ILE A 46 1.31 -5.12 -5.51
C ILE A 46 1.26 -4.02 -6.56
N PHE A 47 2.41 -3.45 -6.91
CA PHE A 47 2.52 -2.43 -7.96
C PHE A 47 2.04 -2.96 -9.32
N GLY A 48 2.47 -4.16 -9.71
CA GLY A 48 2.07 -4.78 -10.98
C GLY A 48 0.57 -5.10 -11.04
N VAL A 49 0.02 -5.73 -10.00
CA VAL A 49 -1.39 -6.11 -9.95
C VAL A 49 -2.29 -4.88 -9.92
N LEU A 50 -2.00 -3.89 -9.07
CA LEU A 50 -2.79 -2.66 -9.00
C LEU A 50 -2.67 -1.81 -10.26
N GLY A 51 -1.48 -1.73 -10.87
CA GLY A 51 -1.26 -1.02 -12.12
C GLY A 51 -2.09 -1.62 -13.27
N ALA A 52 -2.09 -2.95 -13.40
CA ALA A 52 -2.92 -3.65 -14.37
C ALA A 52 -4.43 -3.43 -14.10
N TRP A 53 -4.84 -3.51 -12.84
CA TRP A 53 -6.23 -3.28 -12.44
C TRP A 53 -6.70 -1.86 -12.78
N ILE A 54 -5.91 -0.83 -12.47
CA ILE A 54 -6.22 0.56 -12.80
C ILE A 54 -6.35 0.74 -14.31
N ALA A 55 -5.49 0.12 -15.12
CA ALA A 55 -5.58 0.19 -16.58
C ALA A 55 -6.91 -0.39 -17.09
N LEU A 56 -7.34 -1.53 -16.55
CA LEU A 56 -8.64 -2.15 -16.87
C LEU A 56 -9.81 -1.26 -16.46
N LEU A 57 -9.81 -0.75 -15.22
CA LEU A 57 -10.88 0.13 -14.73
C LEU A 57 -10.94 1.45 -15.50
N LYS A 58 -9.80 2.01 -15.88
CA LYS A 58 -9.73 3.22 -16.70
C LYS A 58 -10.39 2.98 -18.05
N SER A 59 -10.10 1.87 -18.71
CA SER A 59 -10.72 1.52 -19.99
C SER A 59 -12.23 1.35 -19.88
N ASP A 60 -12.73 0.63 -18.86
CA ASP A 60 -14.18 0.50 -18.61
C ASP A 60 -14.83 1.84 -18.26
N ALA A 61 -14.16 2.67 -17.46
CA ALA A 61 -14.66 3.99 -17.09
C ALA A 61 -14.74 4.94 -18.30
N GLU A 62 -13.75 4.94 -19.20
CA GLU A 62 -13.77 5.75 -20.43
C GLU A 62 -14.97 5.40 -21.30
N VAL A 63 -15.22 4.11 -21.56
CA VAL A 63 -16.38 3.65 -22.35
C VAL A 63 -17.70 4.12 -21.73
N ARG A 64 -17.82 4.03 -20.40
CA ARG A 64 -19.07 4.35 -19.71
C ARG A 64 -19.26 5.83 -19.39
N ILE A 65 -18.20 6.62 -19.33
CA ILE A 65 -18.27 8.08 -19.15
C ILE A 65 -18.76 8.74 -20.44
N LEU A 66 -18.35 8.19 -21.59
CA LEU A 66 -18.78 8.59 -22.93
C LEU A 66 -20.24 8.20 -23.23
N ASP A 67 -20.80 7.25 -22.49
CA ASP A 67 -22.22 6.92 -22.58
C ASP A 67 -23.10 8.05 -21.99
N ILE A 68 -23.84 8.71 -22.89
CA ILE A 68 -24.71 9.86 -22.60
C ILE A 68 -25.84 9.48 -21.63
N ARG A 69 -26.17 8.19 -21.50
CA ARG A 69 -27.21 7.69 -20.59
C ARG A 69 -26.80 7.68 -19.12
N ASN A 70 -25.52 7.87 -18.80
CA ASN A 70 -25.03 7.87 -17.42
C ASN A 70 -25.14 9.26 -16.78
N THR A 71 -25.80 9.32 -15.63
CA THR A 71 -25.82 10.50 -14.75
C THR A 71 -24.41 10.85 -14.26
N ARG A 72 -24.18 12.14 -14.00
CA ARG A 72 -22.90 12.66 -13.47
C ARG A 72 -22.45 11.93 -12.20
N GLU A 73 -23.38 11.56 -11.35
CA GLU A 73 -23.14 10.82 -10.10
C GLU A 73 -22.55 9.41 -10.34
N LYS A 74 -23.13 8.63 -11.28
CA LYS A 74 -22.61 7.31 -11.66
C LYS A 74 -21.20 7.39 -12.30
N ARG A 75 -20.89 8.51 -12.96
CA ARG A 75 -19.54 8.76 -13.49
C ARG A 75 -18.54 9.07 -12.37
N GLN A 76 -18.95 9.85 -11.37
CA GLN A 76 -18.11 10.21 -10.23
C GLN A 76 -17.73 8.98 -9.39
N VAL A 77 -18.67 8.07 -9.12
CA VAL A 77 -18.41 6.83 -8.35
C VAL A 77 -17.29 5.99 -8.99
N ARG A 78 -17.27 5.86 -10.32
CA ARG A 78 -16.21 5.14 -11.03
C ARG A 78 -14.84 5.81 -10.93
N VAL A 79 -14.80 7.14 -11.00
CA VAL A 79 -13.56 7.92 -10.82
C VAL A 79 -13.03 7.73 -9.40
N ASP A 80 -13.91 7.74 -8.40
CA ASP A 80 -13.53 7.55 -7.00
C ASP A 80 -13.02 6.12 -6.72
N GLN A 81 -13.61 5.11 -7.39
CA GLN A 81 -13.09 3.74 -7.36
C GLN A 81 -11.65 3.68 -7.88
N ILE A 82 -11.37 4.22 -9.07
CA ILE A 82 -9.99 4.26 -9.62
C ILE A 82 -9.05 5.01 -8.66
N LYS A 83 -9.48 6.17 -8.15
CA LYS A 83 -8.69 6.98 -7.23
C LYS A 83 -8.32 6.24 -5.95
N SER A 84 -9.20 5.37 -5.46
CA SER A 84 -8.93 4.56 -4.26
C SER A 84 -7.81 3.54 -4.45
N LEU A 85 -7.60 3.05 -5.69
CA LEU A 85 -6.50 2.12 -6.04
C LEU A 85 -5.16 2.84 -6.29
N VAL A 86 -5.15 4.14 -6.54
CA VAL A 86 -3.91 4.88 -6.82
C VAL A 86 -3.03 4.99 -5.55
N ASN A 87 -3.64 5.24 -4.40
CA ASN A 87 -2.90 5.42 -3.14
C ASN A 87 -2.01 4.21 -2.72
N PRO A 88 -2.52 2.97 -2.63
CA PRO A 88 -1.65 1.80 -2.35
C PRO A 88 -0.55 1.58 -3.40
N MET A 89 -0.81 1.90 -4.67
CA MET A 89 0.10 1.70 -5.78
C MET A 89 1.27 2.68 -5.67
N MET A 90 0.98 3.93 -5.33
CA MET A 90 1.99 4.93 -5.01
C MET A 90 2.84 4.53 -3.82
N ILE A 91 2.24 3.96 -2.75
CA ILE A 91 2.99 3.48 -1.59
C ILE A 91 3.91 2.31 -1.97
N ALA A 92 3.40 1.34 -2.74
CA ALA A 92 4.22 0.22 -3.23
C ALA A 92 5.36 0.70 -4.15
N CYS A 93 5.10 1.68 -5.01
CA CYS A 93 6.12 2.30 -5.85
C CYS A 93 7.19 3.01 -5.02
N LEU A 94 6.78 3.80 -4.03
CA LEU A 94 7.69 4.49 -3.10
C LEU A 94 8.56 3.48 -2.34
N MET A 95 7.98 2.37 -1.88
CA MET A 95 8.70 1.28 -1.23
C MET A 95 9.78 0.70 -2.14
N ILE A 96 9.46 0.40 -3.41
CA ILE A 96 10.44 -0.07 -4.39
C ILE A 96 11.56 0.95 -4.58
N CYS A 97 11.23 2.24 -4.74
CA CYS A 97 12.24 3.29 -4.90
C CYS A 97 13.18 3.37 -3.69
N ILE A 98 12.63 3.36 -2.48
CA ILE A 98 13.41 3.37 -1.23
C ILE A 98 14.27 2.11 -1.12
N CYS A 99 13.74 0.96 -1.51
CA CYS A 99 14.49 -0.28 -1.54
C CYS A 99 15.69 -0.20 -2.51
N ILE A 100 15.48 0.30 -3.74
CA ILE A 100 16.57 0.47 -4.71
C ILE A 100 17.66 1.40 -4.16
N ILE A 101 17.25 2.52 -3.57
CA ILE A 101 18.17 3.47 -2.92
C ILE A 101 18.96 2.75 -1.82
N TYR A 102 18.27 2.05 -0.91
CA TYR A 102 18.90 1.30 0.17
C TYR A 102 19.94 0.30 -0.36
N ASN A 103 19.65 -0.43 -1.44
CA ASN A 103 20.59 -1.40 -2.01
C ASN A 103 21.91 -0.73 -2.42
N VAL A 104 21.83 0.41 -3.12
CA VAL A 104 23.00 1.21 -3.51
C VAL A 104 23.77 1.68 -2.28
N PHE A 105 23.07 2.25 -1.29
CA PHE A 105 23.71 2.74 -0.06
C PHE A 105 24.34 1.60 0.75
N SER A 106 23.68 0.45 0.88
CA SER A 106 24.17 -0.71 1.66
C SER A 106 25.51 -1.26 1.14
N SER A 107 25.80 -1.06 -0.15
CA SER A 107 27.04 -1.50 -0.79
C SER A 107 28.18 -0.47 -0.67
N ILE A 108 27.84 0.81 -0.53
CA ILE A 108 28.78 1.93 -0.52
C ILE A 108 29.16 2.33 0.91
N VAL A 109 28.16 2.44 1.79
CA VAL A 109 28.26 2.95 3.16
C VAL A 109 29.29 2.21 4.03
N PRO A 110 29.42 0.86 3.98
CA PRO A 110 30.39 0.14 4.80
C PRO A 110 31.86 0.48 4.50
N LYS A 111 32.16 1.15 3.38
CA LYS A 111 33.51 1.57 2.99
C LYS A 111 33.98 2.85 3.68
N PHE A 112 33.09 3.55 4.38
CA PHE A 112 33.41 4.79 5.09
C PHE A 112 33.60 4.51 6.58
N SER A 113 34.69 5.03 7.16
CA SER A 113 35.02 4.86 8.59
C SER A 113 33.93 5.37 9.53
N PHE A 114 33.15 6.38 9.10
CA PHE A 114 32.01 6.93 9.84
C PHE A 114 30.89 5.90 10.09
N TYR A 115 30.73 4.90 9.21
CA TYR A 115 29.72 3.87 9.39
C TYR A 115 30.04 2.91 10.54
N LEU A 116 31.32 2.67 10.82
CA LEU A 116 31.72 1.75 11.90
C LEU A 116 31.35 2.30 13.28
N GLU A 117 31.35 3.64 13.43
CA GLU A 117 31.02 4.31 14.69
C GLU A 117 29.50 4.44 14.92
N TYR A 118 28.70 4.56 13.84
CA TYR A 118 27.24 4.76 13.92
C TYR A 118 26.41 3.64 13.27
N SER A 119 26.99 2.46 13.08
CA SER A 119 26.35 1.32 12.39
C SER A 119 24.97 0.99 12.96
N TYR A 120 24.84 1.01 14.29
CA TYR A 120 23.58 0.78 15.00
C TYR A 120 22.48 1.77 14.56
N LEU A 121 22.79 3.07 14.50
CA LEU A 121 21.81 4.10 14.18
C LEU A 121 21.29 3.95 12.74
N PHE A 122 22.16 3.56 11.80
CA PHE A 122 21.75 3.25 10.43
C PHE A 122 20.89 1.99 10.34
N LYS A 123 21.22 0.93 11.09
CA LYS A 123 20.43 -0.31 11.15
C LYS A 123 19.02 -0.05 11.71
N PHE A 124 18.95 0.69 12.83
CA PHE A 124 17.69 1.10 13.46
C PHE A 124 16.83 1.93 12.51
N LEU A 125 17.42 2.94 11.85
CA LEU A 125 16.71 3.83 10.94
C LEU A 125 16.15 3.07 9.73
N ALA A 126 16.95 2.19 9.14
CA ALA A 126 16.52 1.35 8.01
C ALA A 126 15.37 0.42 8.41
N LEU A 127 15.50 -0.28 9.54
CA LEU A 127 14.47 -1.19 10.03
C LEU A 127 13.16 -0.47 10.35
N SER A 128 13.25 0.68 11.02
CA SER A 128 12.09 1.52 11.32
C SER A 128 11.40 2.00 10.04
N LEU A 129 12.17 2.49 9.07
CA LEU A 129 11.64 2.95 7.79
C LEU A 129 10.92 1.82 7.04
N PHE A 130 11.55 0.65 6.92
CA PHE A 130 10.95 -0.51 6.28
C PHE A 130 9.71 -1.02 7.02
N GLY A 131 9.73 -1.03 8.35
CA GLY A 131 8.58 -1.41 9.16
C GLY A 131 7.39 -0.47 8.94
N ILE A 132 7.62 0.85 8.97
CA ILE A 132 6.57 1.86 8.74
C ILE A 132 5.99 1.73 7.33
N LEU A 133 6.84 1.61 6.31
CA LEU A 133 6.38 1.49 4.93
C LEU A 133 5.60 0.20 4.69
N SER A 134 6.10 -0.93 5.21
CA SER A 134 5.40 -2.22 5.17
C SER A 134 4.02 -2.12 5.81
N TYR A 135 3.94 -1.48 6.98
CA TYR A 135 2.67 -1.23 7.65
C TYR A 135 1.72 -0.37 6.80
N LEU A 136 2.19 0.76 6.25
CA LEU A 136 1.37 1.64 5.40
C LEU A 136 0.84 0.89 4.17
N GLN A 137 1.65 -0.01 3.60
CA GLN A 137 1.28 -0.83 2.47
C GLN A 137 0.18 -1.84 2.84
N VAL A 138 0.33 -2.55 3.95
CA VAL A 138 -0.71 -3.47 4.48
C VAL A 138 -2.00 -2.72 4.81
N ALA A 139 -1.91 -1.58 5.50
CA ALA A 139 -3.07 -0.76 5.86
C ALA A 139 -3.84 -0.25 4.62
N SER A 140 -3.11 0.10 3.56
CA SER A 140 -3.70 0.57 2.31
C SER A 140 -4.39 -0.57 1.54
N LEU A 141 -3.78 -1.76 1.52
CA LEU A 141 -4.41 -2.95 0.94
C LEU A 141 -5.68 -3.36 1.68
N LEU A 142 -5.66 -3.38 3.00
CA LEU A 142 -6.84 -3.69 3.81
C LEU A 142 -7.98 -2.72 3.53
N ARG A 143 -7.69 -1.42 3.40
CA ARG A 143 -8.70 -0.42 3.04
C ARG A 143 -9.35 -0.71 1.69
N ILE A 144 -8.59 -1.22 0.73
CA ILE A 144 -9.11 -1.57 -0.60
C ILE A 144 -9.95 -2.83 -0.56
N ILE A 145 -9.54 -3.83 0.22
CA ILE A 145 -10.35 -5.04 0.41
C ILE A 145 -11.71 -4.64 1.00
N ILE A 146 -11.74 -3.81 2.03
CA ILE A 146 -12.98 -3.32 2.64
C ILE A 146 -13.83 -2.55 1.62
N THR A 147 -13.22 -1.59 0.91
CA THR A 147 -13.92 -0.78 -0.11
C THR A 147 -14.45 -1.65 -1.26
N GLY A 148 -13.71 -2.69 -1.63
CA GLY A 148 -14.10 -3.66 -2.64
C GLY A 148 -15.29 -4.51 -2.19
N VAL A 149 -15.29 -4.99 -0.94
CA VAL A 149 -16.42 -5.71 -0.35
C VAL A 149 -17.67 -4.84 -0.32
N ASP A 150 -17.57 -3.60 0.15
CA ASP A 150 -18.68 -2.65 0.17
C ASP A 150 -19.26 -2.41 -1.23
N SER A 151 -18.38 -2.34 -2.24
CA SER A 151 -18.79 -2.17 -3.64
C SER A 151 -19.54 -3.40 -4.17
N VAL A 152 -19.12 -4.62 -3.81
CA VAL A 152 -19.79 -5.87 -4.20
C VAL A 152 -21.17 -5.98 -3.56
N ILE A 153 -21.28 -5.68 -2.27
CA ILE A 153 -22.57 -5.69 -1.55
C ILE A 153 -23.54 -4.68 -2.18
N GLY A 154 -23.06 -3.47 -2.51
CA GLY A 154 -23.89 -2.47 -3.18
C GLY A 154 -24.39 -2.93 -4.56
N LEU A 155 -23.56 -3.67 -5.32
CA LEU A 155 -23.99 -4.26 -6.60
C LEU A 155 -25.03 -5.37 -6.43
N GLN A 156 -24.91 -6.20 -5.39
CA GLN A 156 -25.92 -7.23 -5.07
C GLN A 156 -27.27 -6.59 -4.75
N GLN A 157 -27.30 -5.57 -3.89
CA GLN A 157 -28.53 -4.86 -3.54
C GLN A 157 -29.20 -4.23 -4.77
N LEU A 158 -28.41 -3.65 -5.67
CA LEU A 158 -28.92 -3.09 -6.92
C LEU A 158 -29.50 -4.18 -7.84
N ALA A 159 -28.84 -5.33 -7.95
CA ALA A 159 -29.34 -6.45 -8.75
C ALA A 159 -30.66 -7.00 -8.20
N ASP A 160 -30.77 -7.13 -6.88
CA ASP A 160 -31.99 -7.58 -6.21
C ASP A 160 -33.15 -6.60 -6.43
N GLU A 161 -32.91 -5.29 -6.33
CA GLU A 161 -33.92 -4.26 -6.56
C GLU A 161 -34.43 -4.26 -8.01
N VAL A 162 -33.53 -4.39 -9.00
CA VAL A 162 -33.92 -4.49 -10.41
C VAL A 162 -34.72 -5.76 -10.68
N SER A 163 -34.33 -6.88 -10.08
CA SER A 163 -35.07 -8.15 -10.23
C SER A 163 -36.48 -8.07 -9.63
N SER A 164 -36.63 -7.44 -8.46
CA SER A 164 -37.92 -7.23 -7.82
C SER A 164 -38.82 -6.28 -8.62
N ASN A 165 -38.26 -5.25 -9.24
CA ASN A 165 -39.01 -4.29 -10.06
C ASN A 165 -39.43 -4.89 -11.41
N ALA A 166 -38.65 -5.82 -11.96
CA ALA A 166 -39.00 -6.52 -13.20
C ALA A 166 -40.15 -7.54 -13.04
N GLN A 167 -40.47 -7.93 -11.80
CA GLN A 167 -41.58 -8.85 -11.47
C GLN A 167 -42.90 -8.13 -11.13
N ARG A 168 -42.91 -6.80 -11.07
CA ARG A 168 -44.11 -5.97 -10.87
C ARG A 168 -44.61 -5.41 -12.20
#